data_AF-A0A1I7UYL7-F1
#
_entry.id   AF-A0A1I7UYL7-F1
#
_cell.length_a   1.000
_cell.length_b   1.000
_cell.length_c   1.000
_cell.angle_alpha   90.00
_cell.angle_beta   90.00
_cell.angle_gamma   90.00
#
_symmetry.space_group_name_H-M   'P 1'
#
loop_
_entity.id
_entity.type
_entity.pdbx_description
1 polymer ?
#
loop_
_entity_poly.entity_id
_entity_poly.type
_entity_poly.pdbx_seq_one_letter_code
_entity_poly.pdbx_strand_id
1 'polypeptide(L)'
;MSALFIQFVFIGFYDFQIRHQVKPLKVIAFAFHLVLEIALFMYSLVTYDSLTCKIILGVISYYTICFICYTVSFVEVTVVGIRPVVHEPSSTGVHCNICDFEYNAEVNIPRLLIGCGHTICEKCIRKVKKFQIVVCPFCRKPTDLSRELPKNFAILEMIQELRGI
;
A
#
# COMPACT_ATOMS: atom_id res chain seq x y z
N MET A 1 15.61 13.39 19.26
CA MET A 1 14.51 12.44 18.98
C MET A 1 13.65 12.82 17.77
N SER A 2 14.05 13.80 16.93
CA SER A 2 13.19 14.37 15.89
C SER A 2 13.35 13.76 14.48
N ALA A 3 14.53 13.28 14.08
CA ALA A 3 14.75 12.82 12.70
C ALA A 3 14.28 11.37 12.43
N LEU A 4 14.48 10.47 13.40
CA LEU A 4 14.02 9.07 13.29
C LEU A 4 12.50 8.98 13.28
N PHE A 5 11.82 9.78 14.12
CA PHE A 5 10.36 9.82 14.18
C PHE A 5 9.75 10.29 12.85
N ILE A 6 10.34 11.32 12.24
CA ILE A 6 9.95 11.79 10.90
C ILE A 6 10.17 10.70 9.85
N GLN A 7 11.33 10.02 9.85
CA GLN A 7 11.57 8.90 8.93
C GLN A 7 10.56 7.75 9.11
N PHE A 8 10.20 7.39 10.34
CA PHE A 8 9.19 6.36 10.60
C PHE A 8 7.79 6.76 10.10
N VAL A 9 7.39 8.02 10.32
CA VAL A 9 6.12 8.57 9.81
C VAL A 9 6.10 8.55 8.28
N PHE A 10 7.19 8.98 7.62
CA PHE A 10 7.29 8.97 6.16
C PHE A 10 7.34 7.56 5.57
N ILE A 11 8.01 6.60 6.23
CA ILE A 11 8.04 5.18 5.80
C ILE A 11 6.65 4.54 5.92
N GLY A 12 5.91 4.84 7.01
CA GLY A 12 4.54 4.38 7.20
C GLY A 12 3.56 4.97 6.17
N PHE A 13 3.74 6.23 5.81
CA PHE A 13 2.96 6.91 4.76
C PHE A 13 3.29 6.38 3.35
N TYR A 14 4.55 6.01 3.09
CA TYR A 14 5.00 5.45 1.79
C TYR A 14 4.49 4.04 1.52
N ASP A 15 4.43 3.14 2.52
CA ASP A 15 3.86 1.79 2.35
C ASP A 15 2.33 1.82 2.13
N PHE A 16 1.67 2.93 2.52
CA PHE A 16 0.22 3.12 2.39
C PHE A 16 -0.22 3.35 0.93
N GLN A 17 0.54 4.11 0.12
CA GLN A 17 0.19 4.39 -1.29
C GLN A 17 0.46 3.22 -2.27
N ILE A 18 1.02 2.10 -1.82
CA ILE A 18 1.46 1.01 -2.73
C ILE A 18 0.45 -0.15 -2.83
N ARG A 19 -0.49 -0.28 -1.88
CA ARG A 19 -1.55 -1.31 -1.95
C ARG A 19 -2.93 -0.71 -1.73
N HIS A 20 -3.76 -0.75 -2.77
CA HIS A 20 -5.22 -0.67 -2.67
C HIS A 20 -5.86 -1.88 -1.94
N GLN A 21 -5.04 -2.81 -1.45
CA GLN A 21 -5.47 -3.96 -0.65
C GLN A 21 -5.21 -3.64 0.83
N VAL A 22 -6.26 -3.31 1.58
CA VAL A 22 -6.17 -3.13 3.04
C VAL A 22 -5.87 -4.50 3.65
N LYS A 23 -4.60 -4.75 3.99
CA LYS A 23 -4.18 -6.01 4.63
C LYS A 23 -5.03 -6.23 5.90
N PRO A 24 -5.51 -7.45 6.20
CA PRO A 24 -6.36 -7.72 7.37
C PRO A 24 -5.73 -7.25 8.68
N LEU A 25 -4.40 -7.27 8.76
CA LEU A 25 -3.63 -6.73 9.88
C LEU A 25 -3.92 -5.24 10.17
N LYS A 26 -4.14 -4.42 9.13
CA LYS A 26 -4.47 -2.99 9.29
C LYS A 26 -5.87 -2.79 9.88
N VAL A 27 -6.83 -3.62 9.50
CA VAL A 27 -8.20 -3.61 10.04
C VAL A 27 -8.20 -4.05 11.51
N ILE A 28 -7.45 -5.10 11.84
CA ILE A 28 -7.29 -5.59 13.21
C ILE A 28 -6.63 -4.52 14.09
N ALA A 29 -5.56 -3.89 13.61
CA ALA A 29 -4.90 -2.80 14.34
C ALA A 29 -5.86 -1.63 14.59
N PHE A 30 -6.63 -1.21 13.58
CA PHE A 30 -7.63 -0.16 13.72
C PHE A 30 -8.72 -0.52 14.75
N ALA A 31 -9.29 -1.73 14.67
CA ALA A 31 -10.30 -2.19 15.61
C ALA A 31 -9.77 -2.24 17.05
N PHE A 32 -8.53 -2.70 17.24
CA PHE A 32 -7.87 -2.68 18.55
C PHE A 32 -7.70 -1.27 19.09
N HIS A 33 -7.25 -0.31 18.26
CA HIS A 33 -7.10 1.09 18.68
C HIS A 33 -8.45 1.71 19.06
N LEU A 34 -9.50 1.47 18.28
CA LEU A 34 -10.85 1.98 18.57
C LEU A 34 -11.37 1.46 19.92
N VAL A 35 -11.21 0.16 20.19
CA VAL A 35 -11.62 -0.45 21.46
C VAL A 35 -10.82 0.12 22.63
N LEU A 36 -9.50 0.30 22.46
CA LEU A 36 -8.63 0.86 23.49
C LEU A 36 -9.01 2.31 23.82
N GLU A 37 -9.29 3.14 22.81
CA GLU A 37 -9.73 4.53 23.01
C GLU A 37 -11.07 4.60 23.75
N ILE A 38 -12.05 3.77 23.36
CA ILE A 38 -13.36 3.70 24.05
C ILE A 38 -13.17 3.25 25.51
N ALA A 39 -12.36 2.22 25.76
CA ALA A 39 -12.12 1.70 27.11
C ALA A 39 -11.44 2.75 28.01
N LEU A 40 -10.43 3.45 27.48
CA LEU A 40 -9.75 4.52 28.20
C LEU A 40 -10.70 5.70 28.50
N PHE A 41 -11.51 6.10 27.53
CA PHE A 41 -12.51 7.15 27.74
C PHE A 41 -13.53 6.77 28.80
N MET A 42 -14.09 5.55 28.75
CA MET A 42 -15.02 5.04 29.75
C MET A 42 -14.38 4.97 31.14
N TYR A 43 -13.13 4.53 31.23
CA TYR A 43 -12.39 4.51 32.49
C TYR A 43 -12.21 5.94 33.04
N SER A 44 -11.89 6.92 32.18
CA SER A 44 -11.81 8.34 32.58
C SER A 44 -13.14 8.91 33.09
N LEU A 45 -14.29 8.43 32.61
CA LEU A 45 -15.60 8.85 33.11
C LEU A 45 -15.91 8.25 34.49
N VAL A 46 -15.35 7.07 34.79
CA VAL A 46 -15.55 6.37 36.06
C VAL A 46 -14.59 6.89 37.13
N THR A 47 -13.33 7.19 36.76
CA THR A 47 -12.32 7.69 37.69
C THR A 47 -12.33 9.22 37.73
N TYR A 48 -12.83 9.80 38.82
CA TYR A 48 -12.81 11.24 39.07
C TYR A 48 -11.43 11.78 39.53
N ASP A 49 -10.33 11.16 39.13
CA ASP A 49 -8.97 11.62 39.47
C ASP A 49 -8.38 12.51 38.38
N SER A 50 -8.02 13.74 38.76
CA SER A 50 -7.57 14.77 37.82
C SER A 50 -6.24 14.46 37.11
N LEU A 51 -5.37 13.66 37.73
CA LEU A 51 -4.10 13.24 37.13
C LEU A 51 -4.34 12.09 36.14
N THR A 52 -5.14 11.10 36.55
CA THR A 52 -5.55 9.96 35.73
C THR A 52 -6.28 10.43 34.47
N CYS A 53 -7.21 11.39 34.57
CA CYS A 53 -7.89 11.99 33.42
C CYS A 53 -6.91 12.66 32.44
N LYS A 54 -5.91 13.40 32.93
CA LYS A 54 -4.90 14.05 32.07
C LYS A 54 -4.04 13.03 31.32
N ILE A 55 -3.65 11.94 31.99
CA ILE A 55 -2.89 10.84 31.37
C ILE A 55 -3.73 10.18 30.29
N ILE A 56 -4.99 9.85 30.59
CA ILE A 56 -5.91 9.21 29.63
C ILE A 56 -6.15 10.09 28.40
N LEU A 57 -6.45 11.37 28.60
CA LEU A 57 -6.63 12.32 27.50
C LEU A 57 -5.36 12.46 26.65
N GLY A 58 -4.18 12.43 27.28
CA GLY A 58 -2.90 12.38 26.59
C GLY A 58 -2.75 11.13 25.70
N VAL A 59 -3.09 9.96 26.23
CA VAL A 59 -3.05 8.69 25.46
C VAL A 59 -4.03 8.70 24.28
N ILE A 60 -5.25 9.18 24.49
CA ILE A 60 -6.27 9.31 23.43
C ILE A 60 -5.78 10.28 22.33
N SER A 61 -5.25 11.46 22.72
CA SER A 61 -4.74 12.43 21.74
C SER A 61 -3.54 11.89 20.93
N TYR A 62 -2.66 11.09 21.55
CA TYR A 62 -1.54 10.46 20.85
C TYR A 62 -2.03 9.45 19.79
N TYR A 63 -2.96 8.56 20.15
CA TYR A 63 -3.48 7.54 19.24
C TYR A 63 -4.29 8.14 18.10
N THR A 64 -5.18 9.10 18.40
CA THR A 64 -5.96 9.81 17.37
C THR A 64 -5.06 10.51 16.35
N ILE A 65 -3.95 11.15 16.78
CA ILE A 65 -3.01 11.81 15.86
C ILE A 65 -2.17 10.80 15.08
N CYS A 66 -1.58 9.80 15.75
CA CYS A 66 -0.65 8.87 15.11
C CYS A 66 -1.36 7.88 14.17
N PHE A 67 -2.63 7.58 14.42
CA PHE A 67 -3.41 6.60 13.66
C PHE A 67 -4.51 7.23 12.81
N ILE A 68 -4.51 8.56 12.64
CA ILE A 68 -5.46 9.28 11.77
C ILE A 68 -5.47 8.76 10.33
N CYS A 69 -4.34 8.27 9.82
CA CYS A 69 -4.29 7.68 8.48
C CYS A 69 -5.08 6.35 8.41
N TYR A 70 -5.13 5.60 9.50
CA TYR A 70 -5.91 4.36 9.59
C TYR A 70 -7.41 4.65 9.73
N THR A 71 -7.81 5.71 10.44
CA THR A 71 -9.22 6.14 10.49
C THR A 71 -9.71 6.55 9.11
N VAL A 72 -8.94 7.34 8.35
CA VAL A 72 -9.30 7.72 6.96
C VAL A 72 -9.46 6.48 6.07
N SER A 73 -8.55 5.51 6.18
CA SER A 73 -8.63 4.25 5.43
C SER A 73 -9.87 3.43 5.78
N PHE A 74 -10.22 3.39 7.06
CA PHE A 74 -11.38 2.66 7.52
C PHE A 74 -12.69 3.35 7.10
N VAL A 75 -12.73 4.68 7.17
CA VAL A 75 -13.86 5.49 6.67
C VAL A 75 -14.04 5.28 5.17
N GLU A 76 -12.96 5.23 4.40
CA GLU A 76 -13.04 4.89 2.97
C GLU A 76 -13.68 3.50 2.76
N VAL A 77 -13.27 2.48 3.54
CA VAL A 77 -13.86 1.13 3.48
C VAL A 77 -15.33 1.09 3.93
N THR A 78 -15.72 1.86 4.95
CA THR A 78 -17.11 1.86 5.46
C THR A 78 -18.06 2.71 4.62
N VAL A 79 -17.60 3.83 4.07
CA VAL A 79 -18.39 4.74 3.22
C VAL A 79 -18.47 4.23 1.79
N VAL A 80 -17.35 3.77 1.23
CA VAL A 80 -17.30 3.27 -0.17
C VAL A 80 -17.61 1.77 -0.24
N GLY A 81 -17.67 1.09 0.91
CA GLY A 81 -17.83 -0.36 1.01
C GLY A 81 -16.50 -1.09 0.73
N ILE A 82 -16.38 -2.32 1.25
CA ILE A 82 -15.41 -3.26 0.69
C ILE A 82 -15.89 -3.53 -0.73
N ARG A 83 -15.24 -2.95 -1.75
CA ARG A 83 -15.45 -3.43 -3.11
C ARG A 83 -14.85 -4.84 -3.16
N PRO A 84 -15.67 -5.91 -3.24
CA PRO A 84 -15.09 -7.21 -3.52
C PRO A 84 -14.32 -7.05 -4.83
N VAL A 85 -13.08 -7.55 -4.87
CA VAL A 85 -12.45 -7.84 -6.15
C VAL A 85 -13.27 -8.98 -6.74
N VAL A 86 -14.39 -8.63 -7.37
CA VAL A 86 -15.00 -9.52 -8.33
C VAL A 86 -13.94 -9.58 -9.43
N HIS A 87 -13.18 -10.67 -9.46
CA HIS A 87 -12.64 -11.13 -10.73
C HIS A 87 -13.86 -11.46 -11.58
N GLU A 88 -14.48 -10.42 -12.16
CA GLU A 88 -15.29 -10.64 -13.33
C GLU A 88 -14.30 -11.21 -14.36
N PRO A 89 -14.55 -12.41 -14.90
CA PRO A 89 -13.86 -12.83 -16.11
C PRO A 89 -14.40 -11.97 -17.26
N SER A 90 -14.01 -10.70 -17.31
CA SER A 90 -14.45 -9.73 -18.31
C SER A 90 -13.38 -8.72 -18.72
N SER A 91 -12.13 -8.87 -18.29
CA SER A 91 -11.02 -8.08 -18.84
C SER A 91 -10.15 -8.95 -19.72
N THR A 92 -10.21 -8.73 -21.02
CA THR A 92 -9.23 -9.18 -22.01
C THR A 92 -7.89 -8.44 -21.84
N GLY A 93 -7.49 -8.12 -20.60
CA GLY A 93 -6.34 -7.29 -20.27
C GLY A 93 -5.24 -8.08 -19.55
N VAL A 94 -3.99 -7.67 -19.73
CA VAL A 94 -2.84 -8.23 -19.01
C VAL A 94 -2.48 -7.31 -17.86
N HIS A 95 -2.41 -7.85 -16.65
CA HIS A 95 -2.21 -7.06 -15.44
C HIS A 95 -0.82 -7.27 -14.81
N CYS A 96 -0.35 -6.26 -14.09
CA CYS A 96 0.86 -6.36 -13.29
C CYS A 96 0.62 -7.12 -11.99
N ASN A 97 1.30 -8.25 -11.79
CA ASN A 97 1.15 -9.12 -10.61
C ASN A 97 1.55 -8.50 -9.24
N ILE A 98 1.98 -7.23 -9.21
CA ILE A 98 2.33 -6.50 -7.97
C ILE A 98 1.25 -5.49 -7.60
N CYS A 99 0.77 -4.71 -8.56
CA CYS A 99 -0.18 -3.61 -8.32
C CYS A 99 -1.57 -3.85 -8.93
N ASP A 100 -1.74 -4.95 -9.65
CA ASP A 100 -3.00 -5.41 -10.28
C ASP A 100 -3.59 -4.48 -11.36
N PHE A 101 -2.92 -3.36 -11.65
CA PHE A 101 -3.28 -2.51 -12.77
C PHE A 101 -2.91 -3.13 -14.12
N GLU A 102 -3.77 -2.92 -15.12
CA GLU A 102 -3.55 -3.30 -16.51
C GLU A 102 -2.31 -2.59 -17.07
N TYR A 103 -1.50 -3.31 -17.85
CA TYR A 103 -0.37 -2.75 -18.56
C TYR A 103 -0.83 -1.81 -19.69
N ASN A 104 -0.02 -0.79 -19.99
CA ASN A 104 -0.24 0.11 -21.12
C ASN A 104 1.07 0.83 -21.49
N ALA A 105 1.08 1.48 -22.65
CA ALA A 105 2.30 2.08 -23.21
C ALA A 105 2.76 3.38 -22.51
N GLU A 106 1.91 3.98 -21.67
CA GLU A 106 2.10 5.34 -21.14
C GLU A 106 2.36 5.37 -19.63
N VAL A 107 1.52 4.68 -18.87
CA VAL A 107 1.38 4.78 -17.41
C VAL A 107 1.87 3.52 -16.70
N ASN A 108 1.42 2.34 -17.12
CA ASN A 108 1.82 1.05 -16.56
C ASN A 108 2.65 0.28 -17.58
N ILE A 109 3.81 0.84 -17.91
CA ILE A 109 4.70 0.28 -18.93
C ILE A 109 5.27 -1.05 -18.42
N PRO A 110 5.01 -2.19 -19.08
CA PRO A 110 5.61 -3.47 -18.72
C PRO A 110 7.10 -3.45 -19.06
N ARG A 111 7.96 -3.70 -18.07
CA ARG A 111 9.42 -3.73 -18.23
C ARG A 111 9.96 -5.12 -17.90
N LEU A 112 10.90 -5.60 -18.70
CA LEU A 112 11.55 -6.89 -18.51
C LEU A 112 12.74 -6.77 -17.56
N LEU A 113 12.79 -7.65 -16.56
CA LEU A 113 13.92 -7.77 -15.66
C LEU A 113 15.05 -8.59 -16.31
N ILE A 114 16.17 -7.93 -16.59
CA ILE A 114 17.36 -8.55 -17.19
C ILE A 114 17.90 -9.65 -16.26
N GLY A 115 18.18 -10.83 -16.82
CA GLY A 115 18.67 -12.02 -16.11
C GLY A 115 17.57 -13.01 -15.70
N CYS A 116 16.31 -12.60 -15.61
CA CYS A 116 15.21 -13.51 -15.27
C CYS A 116 13.98 -13.46 -16.18
N GLY A 117 13.83 -12.42 -17.01
CA GLY A 117 12.74 -12.32 -17.99
C GLY A 117 11.36 -12.00 -17.42
N HIS A 118 11.21 -11.90 -16.09
CA HIS A 118 9.94 -11.51 -15.48
C HIS A 118 9.59 -10.07 -15.82
N THR A 119 8.30 -9.83 -16.04
CA THR A 119 7.78 -8.49 -16.33
C THR A 119 7.19 -7.86 -15.08
N ILE A 120 7.53 -6.59 -14.86
CA ILE A 120 6.96 -5.75 -13.81
C ILE A 120 6.68 -4.37 -14.41
N CYS A 121 5.62 -3.68 -13.97
CA CYS A 121 5.40 -2.32 -14.46
C CYS A 121 6.46 -1.34 -13.95
N GLU A 122 6.76 -0.32 -14.74
CA GLU A 122 7.79 0.67 -14.42
C GLU A 122 7.55 1.36 -13.06
N LYS A 123 6.29 1.66 -12.73
CA LYS A 123 5.91 2.22 -11.43
C LYS A 123 6.31 1.30 -10.27
N CYS A 124 6.11 -0.01 -10.42
CA CYS A 124 6.48 -0.97 -9.39
C CYS A 124 8.00 -1.11 -9.27
N ILE A 125 8.75 -1.10 -10.38
CA ILE A 125 10.23 -1.10 -10.34
C ILE A 125 10.76 0.10 -9.57
N ARG A 126 10.24 1.31 -9.83
CA ARG A 126 10.63 2.52 -9.10
C ARG A 126 10.38 2.42 -7.59
N LYS A 127 9.37 1.63 -7.17
CA LYS A 127 9.01 1.41 -5.77
C LYS A 127 9.87 0.34 -5.09
N VAL A 128 10.23 -0.73 -5.80
CA VAL A 128 10.95 -1.88 -5.19
C VAL A 128 12.48 -1.82 -5.37
N LYS A 129 12.99 -0.91 -6.19
CA LYS A 129 14.43 -0.75 -6.39
C LYS A 129 15.13 -0.34 -5.10
N LYS A 130 16.32 -0.88 -4.87
CA LYS A 130 17.27 -0.45 -3.85
C LYS A 130 18.54 -0.02 -4.56
N PHE A 131 18.90 1.25 -4.45
CA PHE A 131 19.96 1.86 -5.26
C PHE A 131 19.71 1.64 -6.76
N GLN A 132 20.67 1.01 -7.46
CA GLN A 132 20.58 0.66 -8.88
C GLN A 132 20.25 -0.82 -9.09
N ILE A 133 19.63 -1.49 -8.13
CA ILE A 133 19.30 -2.92 -8.24
C ILE A 133 17.83 -3.12 -7.90
N VAL A 134 17.14 -3.93 -8.70
CA VAL A 134 15.84 -4.51 -8.35
C VAL A 134 15.97 -6.01 -8.19
N VAL A 135 15.46 -6.55 -7.09
CA VAL A 135 15.37 -7.99 -6.88
C VAL A 135 14.00 -8.44 -7.37
N CYS A 136 13.98 -9.40 -8.30
CA CYS A 136 12.74 -9.94 -8.83
C CYS A 136 11.89 -10.54 -7.69
N PRO A 137 10.62 -10.13 -7.51
CA PRO A 137 9.76 -10.63 -6.45
C PRO A 137 9.32 -12.09 -6.69
N PHE A 138 9.42 -12.58 -7.93
CA PHE A 138 8.97 -13.92 -8.30
C PHE A 138 10.07 -14.98 -8.17
N CYS A 139 11.30 -14.65 -8.55
CA CYS A 139 12.42 -15.60 -8.57
C CYS A 139 13.66 -15.14 -7.80
N ARG A 140 13.60 -13.99 -7.12
CA ARG A 140 14.66 -13.40 -6.29
C ARG A 140 15.99 -13.12 -7.01
N LYS A 141 16.02 -13.20 -8.34
CA LYS A 141 17.20 -12.82 -9.14
C LYS A 141 17.37 -11.29 -9.16
N PRO A 142 18.58 -10.76 -8.93
CA PRO A 142 18.85 -9.34 -9.04
C PRO A 142 18.92 -8.90 -10.50
N THR A 143 18.48 -7.69 -10.76
CA THR A 143 18.57 -7.01 -12.04
C THR A 143 19.15 -5.62 -11.81
N ASP A 144 20.20 -5.30 -12.57
CA ASP A 144 20.84 -3.98 -12.57
C ASP A 144 19.98 -2.97 -13.35
N LEU A 145 19.83 -1.77 -12.77
CA LEU A 145 19.08 -0.63 -13.30
C LEU A 145 20.00 0.47 -13.83
N SER A 146 21.32 0.23 -13.88
CA SER A 146 22.29 1.14 -14.52
C SER A 146 21.97 1.41 -15.99
N ARG A 147 21.18 0.54 -16.61
CA ARG A 147 20.61 0.72 -17.95
C ARG A 147 19.08 0.72 -17.86
N GLU A 148 18.44 1.43 -18.78
CA GLU A 148 16.98 1.38 -18.87
C GLU A 148 16.51 -0.05 -19.20
N LEU A 149 15.54 -0.53 -18.43
CA LEU A 149 14.97 -1.85 -18.67
C LEU A 149 14.14 -1.85 -19.96
N PRO A 150 14.25 -2.89 -20.80
CA PRO A 150 13.50 -2.94 -22.05
C PRO A 150 12.00 -3.04 -21.78
N LYS A 151 11.21 -2.37 -22.61
CA LYS A 151 9.75 -2.53 -22.64
C LYS A 151 9.40 -3.94 -23.13
N ASN A 152 8.38 -4.55 -22.54
CA ASN A 152 7.83 -5.79 -23.06
C ASN A 152 6.78 -5.49 -24.14
N PHE A 153 7.23 -5.38 -25.39
CA PHE A 153 6.33 -5.09 -26.52
C PHE A 153 5.33 -6.21 -26.79
N ALA A 154 5.67 -7.48 -26.51
CA ALA A 154 4.74 -8.60 -26.69
C ALA A 154 3.48 -8.46 -25.83
N ILE A 155 3.62 -7.99 -24.58
CA ILE A 155 2.45 -7.71 -23.72
C ILE A 155 1.65 -6.52 -24.24
N LEU A 156 2.33 -5.47 -24.73
CA LEU A 156 1.65 -4.28 -25.26
C LEU A 156 0.87 -4.60 -26.54
N GLU A 157 1.44 -5.40 -27.44
CA GLU A 157 0.81 -5.88 -28.67
C GLU A 157 -0.38 -6.78 -28.35
N MET A 158 -0.24 -7.72 -27.42
CA MET A 158 -1.35 -8.58 -26.99
C MET A 158 -2.53 -7.76 -26.43
N ILE A 159 -2.26 -6.67 -25.72
CA ILE A 159 -3.31 -5.76 -25.22
C ILE A 159 -3.96 -4.97 -26.37
N GLN A 160 -3.20 -4.59 -27.40
CA GLN A 160 -3.75 -3.94 -28.60
C GLN A 160 -4.67 -4.89 -29.36
N GLU A 161 -4.22 -6.12 -29.63
CA GLU A 161 -5.02 -7.16 -30.28
C GLU A 161 -6.31 -7.47 -29.52
N LEU A 162 -6.22 -7.63 -28.19
CA LEU A 162 -7.37 -7.89 -27.33
C LEU A 162 -8.37 -6.73 -27.27
N ARG A 163 -7.95 -5.52 -27.64
CA ARG A 163 -8.81 -4.34 -27.76
C ARG A 163 -9.33 -4.13 -29.18
N GLY A 164 -8.91 -4.94 -30.15
CA GLY A 164 -9.29 -4.81 -31.56
C GLY A 164 -8.79 -3.53 -32.21
N ILE A 165 -7.62 -3.03 -31.76
CA ILE A 165 -6.97 -1.80 -32.25
C ILE A 165 -5.75 -2.17 -33.08
#